data_AF-A0A7J2Z084-F1
#
_entry.id   AF-A0A7J2Z084-F1
#
_cell.length_a   1.000
_cell.length_b   1.000
_cell.length_c   1.000
_cell.angle_alpha   90.00
_cell.angle_beta   90.00
_cell.angle_gamma   90.00
#
_symmetry.space_group_name_H-M   'P 1'
#
loop_
_entity.id
_entity.type
_entity.pdbx_description
1 polymer ?
#
loop_
_entity_poly.entity_id
_entity_poly.type
_entity_poly.pdbx_seq_one_letter_code
_entity_poly.pdbx_strand_id
1 'polypeptide(L)'
;MKWKLLVAVAVVLAFLGLLFFTEQGRRYAISLGSLTRSFTSTVGNFIGSFVKVPSGNEFSFELNLNKEAIYGQSFSFSNAGFEAFGKILSLKIDGKTWEIGEKVKVELVGSGEISIGNDGKLSLKSDTNLLKLDSWKTSNVKVEMEIIAESFSMNNAKADLINTTQASGNANKKLDDIELKVEFDKANLKVENFLGTIELKEKLKLSGTATNIEINGKKI
;
A
#
# COMPACT_ATOMS: atom_id res chain seq x y z
N MET A 1 -34.17 -44.94 0.85
CA MET A 1 -34.52 -44.07 2.00
C MET A 1 -33.79 -42.71 2.04
N LYS A 2 -32.70 -42.46 1.29
CA LYS A 2 -31.90 -41.21 1.39
C LYS A 2 -32.46 -39.97 0.67
N TRP A 3 -33.26 -40.14 -0.39
CA TRP A 3 -33.80 -39.01 -1.15
C TRP A 3 -34.83 -38.18 -0.37
N LYS A 4 -35.61 -38.83 0.51
CA LYS A 4 -36.56 -38.14 1.40
C LYS A 4 -35.85 -37.21 2.40
N LEU A 5 -34.63 -37.55 2.79
CA LEU A 5 -33.81 -36.74 3.71
C LEU A 5 -33.25 -35.49 3.01
N LEU A 6 -32.82 -35.62 1.75
CA LEU A 6 -32.41 -34.47 0.93
C LEU A 6 -33.57 -33.52 0.65
N VAL A 7 -34.75 -34.06 0.34
CA VAL A 7 -35.96 -33.23 0.13
C VAL A 7 -36.37 -32.54 1.43
N ALA A 8 -36.31 -33.22 2.58
CA ALA A 8 -36.60 -32.60 3.87
C ALA A 8 -35.63 -31.44 4.19
N VAL A 9 -34.33 -31.62 3.95
CA VAL A 9 -33.32 -30.56 4.15
C VAL A 9 -33.55 -29.38 3.19
N ALA A 10 -33.87 -29.64 1.92
CA ALA A 10 -34.17 -28.59 0.95
C ALA A 10 -35.42 -27.79 1.33
N VAL A 11 -36.47 -28.45 1.84
CA VAL A 11 -37.70 -27.79 2.30
C VAL A 11 -37.41 -26.92 3.53
N VAL A 12 -36.63 -27.41 4.50
CA VAL A 12 -36.24 -26.62 5.68
C VAL A 12 -35.43 -25.39 5.28
N LEU A 13 -34.49 -25.52 4.34
CA LEU A 13 -33.70 -24.39 3.82
C LEU A 13 -34.56 -23.38 3.06
N ALA A 14 -35.55 -23.83 2.30
CA ALA A 14 -36.49 -22.95 1.62
C ALA A 14 -37.36 -22.16 2.61
N PHE A 15 -37.86 -22.80 3.67
CA PHE A 15 -38.61 -22.13 4.73
C PHE A 15 -37.76 -21.13 5.52
N LEU A 16 -36.50 -21.48 5.84
CA LEU A 16 -35.56 -20.56 6.47
C LEU A 16 -35.25 -19.37 5.55
N GLY A 17 -35.05 -19.60 4.25
CA GLY A 17 -34.84 -18.56 3.25
C GLY A 17 -36.02 -17.59 3.15
N LEU A 18 -37.25 -18.11 3.16
CA LEU A 18 -38.47 -17.30 3.14
C LEU A 18 -38.62 -16.43 4.40
N LEU A 19 -38.20 -16.93 5.57
CA LEU A 19 -38.22 -16.15 6.81
C LEU A 19 -37.30 -14.92 6.73
N PHE A 20 -36.18 -14.97 6.00
CA PHE A 20 -35.28 -13.82 5.79
C PHE A 20 -35.86 -12.71 4.89
N PHE A 21 -36.87 -13.01 4.07
CA PHE A 21 -37.58 -12.00 3.28
C PHE A 21 -38.68 -11.27 4.06
N THR A 22 -39.05 -11.77 5.24
CA THR A 22 -39.99 -11.07 6.12
C THR A 22 -39.29 -9.96 6.91
N GLU A 23 -40.02 -8.90 7.22
CA GLU A 23 -39.47 -7.71 7.89
C GLU A 23 -38.95 -8.03 9.31
N GLN A 24 -39.50 -9.06 9.97
CA GLN A 24 -39.01 -9.58 11.24
C GLN A 24 -37.72 -10.41 11.08
N GLY A 25 -37.61 -11.25 10.03
CA GLY A 25 -36.38 -11.99 9.74
C GLY A 25 -35.21 -11.08 9.36
N ARG A 26 -35.49 -9.96 8.68
CA ARG A 26 -34.49 -8.92 8.37
C ARG A 26 -33.96 -8.25 9.64
N ARG A 27 -34.82 -7.95 10.63
CA ARG A 27 -34.41 -7.44 11.95
C ARG A 27 -33.60 -8.47 12.74
N TYR A 28 -33.96 -9.75 12.66
CA TYR A 28 -33.22 -10.83 13.32
C TYR A 28 -31.82 -11.04 12.71
N ALA A 29 -31.69 -10.96 11.38
CA ALA A 29 -30.41 -11.00 10.66
C ALA A 29 -29.49 -9.81 11.03
N ILE A 30 -30.07 -8.62 11.24
CA ILE A 30 -29.33 -7.45 11.73
C ILE A 30 -28.88 -7.66 13.18
N SER A 31 -29.68 -8.31 14.03
CA SER A 31 -29.27 -8.65 15.40
C SER A 31 -28.15 -9.71 15.44
N LEU A 32 -28.21 -10.73 14.56
CA LEU A 32 -27.13 -11.70 14.37
C LEU A 32 -25.86 -11.04 13.80
N GLY A 33 -26.01 -10.02 12.95
CA GLY A 33 -24.93 -9.16 12.47
C GLY A 33 -24.26 -8.31 13.56
N SER A 34 -24.92 -8.10 14.70
CA SER A 34 -24.31 -7.44 15.87
C SER A 34 -23.57 -8.42 16.78
N LEU A 35 -24.00 -9.69 16.84
CA LEU A 35 -23.30 -10.76 17.55
C LEU A 35 -22.04 -11.24 16.79
N THR A 36 -22.03 -11.16 15.45
CA THR A 36 -20.81 -11.44 14.66
C THR A 36 -19.72 -10.40 14.87
N ARG A 37 -20.04 -9.14 15.23
CA ARG A 37 -19.03 -8.12 15.56
C ARG A 37 -18.22 -8.45 16.82
N SER A 38 -18.83 -9.15 17.79
CA SER A 38 -18.12 -9.61 19.00
C SER A 38 -17.33 -10.91 18.79
N PHE A 39 -17.63 -11.68 17.74
CA PHE A 39 -16.81 -12.84 17.35
C PHE A 39 -15.67 -12.47 16.39
N THR A 40 -15.81 -11.42 15.59
CA THR A 40 -14.76 -10.94 14.68
C THR A 40 -13.52 -10.40 15.40
N SER A 41 -13.61 -9.98 16.66
CA SER A 41 -12.44 -9.55 17.43
C SER A 41 -11.52 -10.70 17.84
N THR A 42 -12.02 -11.94 17.85
CA THR A 42 -11.23 -13.11 18.24
C THR A 42 -10.77 -13.93 17.03
N VAL A 43 -11.48 -13.86 15.89
CA VAL A 43 -11.11 -14.55 14.64
C VAL A 43 -10.29 -13.65 13.69
N GLY A 44 -10.17 -12.35 13.97
CA GLY A 44 -9.37 -11.38 13.19
C GLY A 44 -7.88 -11.73 13.04
N ASN A 45 -7.35 -12.67 13.82
CA ASN A 45 -5.99 -13.17 13.67
C ASN A 45 -5.83 -14.32 12.65
N PHE A 46 -6.91 -14.84 12.05
CA PHE A 46 -6.85 -15.93 11.07
C PHE A 46 -7.19 -15.53 9.63
N ILE A 47 -7.76 -14.33 9.39
CA ILE A 47 -8.06 -13.82 8.03
C ILE A 47 -6.91 -12.97 7.46
N GLY A 48 -5.80 -12.83 8.19
CA GLY A 48 -4.54 -12.23 7.70
C GLY A 48 -3.83 -13.03 6.60
N SER A 49 -4.43 -14.10 6.07
CA SER A 49 -3.86 -14.98 5.05
C SER A 49 -4.61 -14.99 3.70
N PHE A 50 -5.71 -14.23 3.55
CA PHE A 50 -6.39 -14.08 2.26
C PHE A 50 -6.29 -12.64 1.77
N VAL A 51 -5.05 -12.13 1.71
CA VAL A 51 -4.68 -11.19 0.66
C VAL A 51 -4.96 -11.94 -0.64
N LYS A 52 -5.99 -11.53 -1.39
CA LYS A 52 -6.17 -11.96 -2.77
C LYS A 52 -4.93 -11.49 -3.53
N VAL A 53 -3.92 -12.36 -3.64
CA VAL A 53 -2.85 -12.22 -4.62
C VAL A 53 -3.52 -12.27 -5.98
N PRO A 54 -3.53 -11.18 -6.77
CA PRO A 54 -4.11 -11.23 -8.09
C PRO A 54 -3.24 -12.14 -8.94
N SER A 55 -3.89 -13.11 -9.59
CA SER A 55 -3.28 -14.19 -10.36
C SER A 55 -2.68 -13.72 -11.70
N GLY A 56 -1.97 -12.60 -11.71
CA GLY A 56 -1.03 -12.25 -12.76
C GLY A 56 0.34 -12.76 -12.37
N ASN A 57 1.07 -13.37 -13.30
CA ASN A 57 2.49 -13.63 -13.05
C ASN A 57 3.17 -12.29 -12.79
N GLU A 58 3.78 -12.14 -11.62
CA GLU A 58 4.58 -10.97 -11.29
C GLU A 58 5.68 -10.80 -12.34
N PHE A 59 5.86 -9.57 -12.83
CA PHE A 59 6.93 -9.25 -13.77
C PHE A 59 7.77 -8.09 -13.26
N SER A 60 9.05 -8.14 -13.61
CA SER A 60 10.00 -7.08 -13.27
C SER A 60 9.82 -5.89 -14.19
N PHE A 61 9.82 -4.70 -13.60
CA PHE A 61 9.70 -3.45 -14.34
C PHE A 61 10.56 -2.34 -13.74
N GLU A 62 10.80 -1.32 -14.55
CA GLU A 62 11.37 -0.05 -14.14
C GLU A 62 10.56 1.09 -14.77
N LEU A 63 10.10 2.05 -13.96
CA LEU A 63 9.50 3.29 -14.43
C LEU A 63 10.38 4.46 -14.03
N ASN A 64 10.70 5.33 -14.98
CA ASN A 64 11.31 6.63 -14.69
C ASN A 64 10.29 7.72 -15.00
N LEU A 65 9.80 8.40 -13.97
CA LEU A 65 8.67 9.33 -14.00
C LEU A 65 9.09 10.73 -13.51
N ASN A 66 8.26 11.72 -13.79
CA ASN A 66 8.29 12.99 -13.08
C ASN A 66 7.86 12.83 -11.62
N LYS A 67 8.37 13.68 -10.72
CA LYS A 67 8.13 13.57 -9.26
C LYS A 67 6.65 13.70 -8.88
N GLU A 68 5.87 14.45 -9.65
CA GLU A 68 4.45 14.69 -9.38
C GLU A 68 3.61 13.42 -9.59
N ALA A 69 4.15 12.40 -10.28
CA ALA A 69 3.43 11.16 -10.52
C ALA A 69 3.08 10.39 -9.23
N ILE A 70 3.82 10.56 -8.13
CA ILE A 70 3.53 9.89 -6.85
C ILE A 70 2.78 10.77 -5.85
N TYR A 71 2.38 11.98 -6.25
CA TYR A 71 1.60 12.83 -5.36
C TYR A 71 0.23 12.20 -5.11
N GLY A 72 -0.21 12.29 -3.85
CA GLY A 72 -1.43 11.63 -3.37
C GLY A 72 -1.30 10.12 -3.15
N GLN A 73 -0.13 9.52 -3.37
CA GLN A 73 0.07 8.08 -3.18
C GLN A 73 0.53 7.76 -1.77
N SER A 74 0.23 6.54 -1.33
CA SER A 74 0.71 5.99 -0.07
C SER A 74 1.35 4.62 -0.29
N PHE A 75 2.37 4.33 0.49
CA PHE A 75 3.18 3.12 0.40
C PHE A 75 3.40 2.57 1.79
N SER A 76 3.29 1.26 1.94
CA SER A 76 3.73 0.57 3.16
C SER A 76 5.11 -0.04 2.92
N PHE A 77 5.86 -0.28 3.98
CA PHE A 77 7.13 -0.98 3.93
C PHE A 77 7.30 -1.84 5.17
N SER A 78 8.02 -2.95 5.04
CA SER A 78 8.27 -3.88 6.13
C SER A 78 9.73 -4.27 6.17
N ASN A 79 10.34 -4.14 7.35
CA ASN A 79 11.75 -4.42 7.61
C ASN A 79 12.67 -3.86 6.53
N ALA A 80 12.48 -2.58 6.21
CA ALA A 80 13.14 -1.93 5.10
C ALA A 80 13.85 -0.65 5.50
N GLY A 81 14.84 -0.30 4.67
CA GLY A 81 15.55 0.97 4.73
C GLY A 81 14.72 2.07 4.06
N PHE A 82 14.54 3.17 4.78
CA PHE A 82 14.10 4.45 4.26
C PHE A 82 15.21 5.47 4.47
N GLU A 83 15.52 6.24 3.43
CA GLU A 83 16.47 7.34 3.47
C GLU A 83 15.82 8.57 2.85
N ALA A 84 15.91 9.72 3.51
CA ALA A 84 15.46 10.98 2.95
C ALA A 84 16.39 12.12 3.33
N PHE A 85 16.50 13.09 2.42
CA PHE A 85 17.19 14.35 2.67
C PHE A 85 16.27 15.50 2.32
N GLY A 86 16.14 16.46 3.23
CA GLY A 86 15.26 17.59 3.03
C GLY A 86 14.96 18.35 4.30
N LYS A 87 13.97 19.25 4.21
CA LYS A 87 13.55 20.09 5.35
C LYS A 87 12.48 19.36 6.15
N ILE A 88 12.80 18.99 7.38
CA ILE A 88 11.84 18.41 8.33
C ILE A 88 10.91 19.52 8.81
N LEU A 89 9.61 19.31 8.65
CA LEU A 89 8.56 20.22 9.11
C LEU A 89 8.06 19.85 10.50
N SER A 90 7.96 18.56 10.78
CA SER A 90 7.56 18.02 12.07
C SER A 90 8.25 16.69 12.31
N LEU A 91 8.71 16.47 13.53
CA LEU A 91 9.23 15.19 13.96
C LEU A 91 8.71 14.87 15.36
N LYS A 92 8.18 13.67 15.53
CA LYS A 92 7.88 13.08 16.83
C LYS A 92 8.58 11.75 16.96
N ILE A 93 9.24 11.55 18.11
CA ILE A 93 9.87 10.29 18.49
C ILE A 93 9.23 9.85 19.81
N ASP A 94 8.61 8.68 19.82
CA ASP A 94 7.82 8.15 20.95
C ASP A 94 6.81 9.17 21.51
N GLY A 95 6.16 9.90 20.60
CA GLY A 95 5.17 10.92 20.93
C GLY A 95 5.73 12.25 21.40
N LYS A 96 7.04 12.38 21.61
CA LYS A 96 7.70 13.65 21.96
C LYS A 96 8.06 14.42 20.69
N THR A 97 7.68 15.69 20.63
CA THR A 97 8.06 16.59 19.52
C THR A 97 9.53 16.96 19.59
N TRP A 98 10.21 16.92 18.45
CA TRP A 98 11.59 17.35 18.27
C TRP A 98 11.63 18.55 17.32
N GLU A 99 12.38 19.59 17.70
CA GLU A 99 12.64 20.73 16.84
C GLU A 99 13.89 20.47 16.00
N ILE A 100 13.74 20.54 14.67
CA ILE A 100 14.84 20.41 13.72
C ILE A 100 14.85 21.66 12.85
N GLY A 101 15.92 22.46 12.97
CA GLY A 101 15.99 23.79 12.37
C GLY A 101 16.44 23.82 10.89
N GLU A 102 17.02 22.74 10.38
CA GLU A 102 17.71 22.74 9.09
C GLU A 102 17.38 21.51 8.21
N LYS A 103 17.99 21.46 7.02
CA LYS A 103 17.96 20.27 6.17
C LYS A 103 18.75 19.17 6.85
N VAL A 104 18.12 18.01 7.05
CA VAL A 104 18.70 16.88 7.76
C VAL A 104 18.62 15.64 6.89
N LYS A 105 19.64 14.80 6.97
CA LYS A 105 19.59 13.45 6.43
C LYS A 105 18.95 12.51 7.45
N VAL A 106 17.89 11.85 7.03
CA VAL A 106 17.15 10.86 7.81
C VAL A 106 17.42 9.48 7.23
N GLU A 107 17.90 8.57 8.06
CA GLU A 107 18.05 7.15 7.73
C GLU A 107 17.26 6.34 8.75
N LEU A 108 16.45 5.42 8.27
CA LEU A 108 15.53 4.62 9.10
C LEU A 108 15.52 3.18 8.63
N VAL A 109 15.52 2.25 9.58
CA VAL A 109 15.26 0.83 9.32
C VAL A 109 14.08 0.40 10.18
N GLY A 110 13.01 -0.06 9.54
CA GLY A 110 11.78 -0.37 10.27
C GLY A 110 10.65 -0.86 9.39
N SER A 111 9.45 -0.79 9.93
CA SER A 111 8.20 -1.03 9.20
C SER A 111 7.27 0.14 9.42
N GLY A 112 6.48 0.49 8.41
CA GLY A 112 5.65 1.68 8.49
C GLY A 112 4.94 2.02 7.20
N GLU A 113 4.43 3.24 7.17
CA GLU A 113 3.67 3.82 6.07
C GLU A 113 4.24 5.19 5.72
N ILE A 114 4.26 5.46 4.42
CA ILE A 114 4.61 6.75 3.84
C ILE A 114 3.44 7.22 2.99
N SER A 115 3.04 8.47 3.18
CA SER A 115 2.04 9.15 2.36
C SER A 115 2.65 10.41 1.78
N ILE A 116 2.48 10.61 0.48
CA ILE A 116 2.97 11.80 -0.23
C ILE A 116 1.75 12.66 -0.53
N GLY A 117 1.69 13.83 0.09
CA GLY A 117 0.62 14.80 -0.13
C GLY A 117 0.62 15.35 -1.55
N ASN A 118 -0.50 15.93 -1.96
CA ASN A 118 -0.61 16.65 -3.25
C ASN A 118 0.28 17.91 -3.30
N ASP A 119 0.71 18.40 -2.14
CA ASP A 119 1.66 19.50 -1.99
C ASP A 119 3.13 19.03 -2.02
N GLY A 120 3.37 17.73 -2.25
CA GLY A 120 4.70 17.13 -2.31
C GLY A 120 5.33 16.85 -0.94
N LYS A 121 4.63 17.09 0.17
CA LYS A 121 5.12 16.74 1.51
C LYS A 121 5.05 15.23 1.71
N LEU A 122 6.11 14.67 2.28
CA LEU A 122 6.19 13.27 2.65
C LEU A 122 5.88 13.15 4.15
N SER A 123 4.81 12.45 4.47
CA SER A 123 4.46 12.02 5.83
C SER A 123 4.89 10.58 6.03
N LEU A 124 5.60 10.31 7.11
CA LEU A 124 6.10 8.99 7.49
C LEU A 124 5.57 8.64 8.89
N LYS A 125 5.10 7.41 9.06
CA LYS A 125 4.81 6.80 10.37
C LYS A 125 5.45 5.43 10.41
N SER A 126 6.32 5.17 11.38
CA SER A 126 7.07 3.92 11.42
C SER A 126 7.46 3.48 12.83
N ASP A 127 7.41 2.17 13.05
CA ASP A 127 8.12 1.51 14.13
C ASP A 127 9.54 1.16 13.64
N THR A 128 10.55 1.73 14.28
CA THR A 128 11.92 1.74 13.76
C THR A 128 12.86 0.98 14.68
N ASN A 129 13.69 0.10 14.12
CA ASN A 129 14.78 -0.57 14.82
C ASN A 129 16.02 0.32 14.89
N LEU A 130 16.17 1.22 13.92
CA LEU A 130 17.21 2.22 13.86
C LEU A 130 16.65 3.50 13.24
N LEU A 131 16.90 4.62 13.91
CA LEU A 131 16.71 5.96 13.37
C LEU A 131 18.02 6.71 13.50
N LYS A 132 18.45 7.36 12.42
CA LYS A 132 19.61 8.24 12.40
C LYS A 132 19.22 9.55 11.74
N LEU A 133 19.55 10.63 12.43
CA LEU A 133 19.36 12.02 12.02
C LEU A 133 20.76 12.65 12.01
N ASP A 134 21.34 12.79 10.82
CA ASP A 134 22.75 13.16 10.63
C ASP A 134 23.71 12.31 11.50
N SER A 135 24.26 12.90 12.57
CA SER A 135 25.19 12.25 13.52
C SER A 135 24.49 11.63 14.72
N TRP A 136 23.23 12.03 14.99
CA TRP A 136 22.45 11.51 16.11
C TRP A 136 21.78 10.20 15.72
N LYS A 137 21.75 9.23 16.63
CA LYS A 137 21.13 7.93 16.40
C LYS A 137 20.37 7.44 17.62
N THR A 138 19.28 6.72 17.35
CA THR A 138 18.50 6.00 18.35
C THR A 138 17.96 4.70 17.75
N SER A 139 17.42 3.83 18.59
CA SER A 139 16.95 2.50 18.20
C SER A 139 15.66 2.14 18.93
N ASN A 140 14.83 1.32 18.30
CA ASN A 140 13.58 0.81 18.86
C ASN A 140 12.60 1.92 19.29
N VAL A 141 12.33 2.85 18.37
CA VAL A 141 11.46 4.01 18.61
C VAL A 141 10.35 4.12 17.56
N LYS A 142 9.24 4.74 17.95
CA LYS A 142 8.17 5.13 17.03
C LYS A 142 8.46 6.51 16.46
N VAL A 143 8.37 6.65 15.15
CA VAL A 143 8.66 7.88 14.43
C VAL A 143 7.43 8.34 13.67
N GLU A 144 7.03 9.58 13.88
CA GLU A 144 6.13 10.31 13.01
C GLU A 144 6.89 11.51 12.45
N MET A 145 7.01 11.62 11.13
CA MET A 145 7.79 12.67 10.49
C MET A 145 7.03 13.27 9.32
N GLU A 146 7.10 14.58 9.17
CA GLU A 146 6.70 15.30 7.96
C GLU A 146 7.93 16.01 7.39
N ILE A 147 8.24 15.76 6.11
CA ILE A 147 9.44 16.28 5.44
C ILE A 147 9.11 16.77 4.03
N ILE A 148 9.69 17.91 3.64
CA ILE A 148 9.81 18.31 2.24
C ILE A 148 11.11 17.70 1.72
N ALA A 149 11.01 16.52 1.12
CA ALA A 149 12.16 15.75 0.64
C ALA A 149 12.68 16.34 -0.68
N GLU A 150 13.99 16.61 -0.74
CA GLU A 150 14.71 16.89 -1.99
C GLU A 150 15.13 15.59 -2.67
N SER A 151 15.41 14.56 -1.87
CA SER A 151 15.59 13.20 -2.32
C SER A 151 15.07 12.22 -1.26
N PHE A 152 14.61 11.05 -1.71
CA PHE A 152 14.34 9.93 -0.83
C PHE A 152 14.53 8.60 -1.55
N SER A 153 14.80 7.55 -0.79
CA SER A 153 14.84 6.18 -1.26
C SER A 153 14.17 5.27 -0.25
N MET A 154 13.38 4.33 -0.75
CA MET A 154 12.70 3.33 0.06
C MET A 154 12.79 1.98 -0.63
N ASN A 155 13.29 0.99 0.09
CA ASN A 155 13.29 -0.39 -0.37
C ASN A 155 12.05 -1.13 0.16
N ASN A 156 11.70 -2.24 -0.49
CA ASN A 156 10.56 -3.09 -0.10
C ASN A 156 9.24 -2.31 0.07
N ALA A 157 9.07 -1.26 -0.73
CA ALA A 157 7.87 -0.45 -0.81
C ALA A 157 6.74 -1.27 -1.43
N LYS A 158 5.56 -1.18 -0.83
CA LYS A 158 4.35 -1.90 -1.21
C LYS A 158 3.20 -0.94 -1.45
N ALA A 159 2.54 -1.09 -2.59
CA ALA A 159 1.29 -0.41 -2.87
C ALA A 159 0.36 -1.33 -3.69
N ASP A 160 -0.87 -1.50 -3.22
CA ASP A 160 -1.88 -2.28 -3.95
C ASP A 160 -2.23 -1.63 -5.29
N LEU A 161 -2.25 -0.30 -5.31
CA LEU A 161 -2.56 0.50 -6.48
C LEU A 161 -1.75 1.79 -6.46
N ILE A 162 -0.95 2.00 -7.51
CA ILE A 162 -0.42 3.32 -7.86
C ILE A 162 -1.25 3.80 -9.03
N ASN A 163 -1.97 4.91 -8.85
CA ASN A 163 -2.82 5.48 -9.89
C ASN A 163 -2.51 6.96 -10.06
N THR A 164 -2.03 7.31 -11.23
CA THR A 164 -1.53 8.66 -11.52
C THR A 164 -2.20 9.17 -12.78
N THR A 165 -2.59 10.45 -12.74
CA THR A 165 -3.12 11.17 -13.90
C THR A 165 -2.03 12.10 -14.40
N GLN A 166 -1.66 11.99 -15.68
CA GLN A 166 -0.61 12.81 -16.32
C GLN A 166 0.84 12.52 -15.88
N ALA A 167 1.21 11.25 -15.71
CA ALA A 167 2.62 10.89 -15.61
C ALA A 167 3.31 10.99 -16.98
N SER A 168 4.54 11.50 -16.97
CA SER A 168 5.43 11.51 -18.13
C SER A 168 6.71 10.76 -17.78
N GLY A 169 7.20 9.92 -18.69
CA GLY A 169 8.31 9.05 -18.37
C GLY A 169 8.57 7.93 -19.37
N ASN A 170 9.31 6.94 -18.90
CA ASN A 170 9.49 5.69 -19.61
C ASN A 170 9.16 4.51 -18.69
N ALA A 171 8.61 3.47 -19.30
CA ALA A 171 8.42 2.17 -18.71
C ALA A 171 9.32 1.18 -19.43
N ASN A 172 10.01 0.36 -18.64
CA ASN A 172 10.81 -0.73 -19.13
C ASN A 172 10.32 -2.02 -18.48
N LYS A 173 9.82 -2.95 -19.29
CA LYS A 173 9.37 -4.27 -18.84
C LYS A 173 10.39 -5.31 -19.31
N LYS A 174 10.90 -6.10 -18.37
CA LYS A 174 11.80 -7.22 -18.68
C LYS A 174 11.03 -8.53 -18.59
N LEU A 175 10.86 -9.19 -19.74
CA LEU A 175 10.34 -10.54 -19.86
C LEU A 175 11.44 -11.40 -20.46
N ASP A 176 12.15 -12.15 -19.63
CA ASP A 176 13.28 -13.02 -20.02
C ASP A 176 14.29 -12.32 -20.95
N ASP A 177 14.14 -12.49 -22.27
CA ASP A 177 15.02 -11.96 -23.32
C ASP A 177 14.46 -10.73 -24.09
N ILE A 178 13.27 -10.25 -23.73
CA ILE A 178 12.62 -9.11 -24.39
C ILE A 178 12.52 -7.94 -23.41
N GLU A 179 13.22 -6.86 -23.76
CA GLU A 179 13.13 -5.57 -23.08
C GLU A 179 12.13 -4.67 -23.82
N LEU A 180 10.96 -4.45 -23.22
CA LEU A 180 9.90 -3.65 -23.81
C LEU A 180 9.94 -2.25 -23.21
N LYS A 181 10.47 -1.30 -23.97
CA LYS A 181 10.58 0.10 -23.58
C LYS A 181 9.42 0.90 -24.17
N VAL A 182 8.62 1.53 -23.33
CA VAL A 182 7.51 2.40 -23.71
C VAL A 182 7.76 3.78 -23.14
N GLU A 183 7.91 4.78 -24.00
CA GLU A 183 7.95 6.18 -23.61
C GLU A 183 6.53 6.76 -23.68
N PHE A 184 6.18 7.58 -22.70
CA PHE A 184 4.85 8.18 -22.61
C PHE A 184 4.93 9.60 -22.06
N ASP A 185 4.04 10.45 -22.56
CA ASP A 185 3.89 11.82 -22.10
C ASP A 185 2.43 12.04 -21.69
N LYS A 186 2.23 12.62 -20.50
CA LYS A 186 0.91 12.93 -19.91
C LYS A 186 -0.06 11.75 -19.95
N ALA A 187 0.42 10.56 -19.62
CA ALA A 187 -0.38 9.35 -19.61
C ALA A 187 -1.03 9.09 -18.25
N ASN A 188 -2.16 8.39 -18.26
CA ASN A 188 -2.70 7.77 -17.06
C ASN A 188 -1.94 6.48 -16.80
N LEU A 189 -1.25 6.42 -15.67
CA LEU A 189 -0.49 5.25 -15.26
C LEU A 189 -1.23 4.54 -14.13
N LYS A 190 -1.41 3.23 -14.29
CA LYS A 190 -1.95 2.35 -13.27
C LYS A 190 -1.00 1.18 -13.04
N VAL A 191 -0.50 1.01 -11.83
CA VAL A 191 0.32 -0.13 -11.41
C VAL A 191 -0.40 -0.86 -10.28
N GLU A 192 -0.59 -2.16 -10.43
CA GLU A 192 -1.27 -3.00 -9.43
C GLU A 192 -0.26 -3.92 -8.72
N ASN A 193 -0.39 -4.02 -7.39
CA ASN A 193 0.44 -4.84 -6.49
C ASN A 193 1.93 -4.57 -6.67
N PHE A 194 2.31 -3.30 -6.58
CA PHE A 194 3.71 -2.90 -6.62
C PHE A 194 4.44 -3.43 -5.39
N LEU A 195 5.58 -4.06 -5.63
CA LEU A 195 6.58 -4.43 -4.62
C LEU A 195 7.97 -4.08 -5.14
N GLY A 196 8.68 -3.17 -4.49
CA GLY A 196 10.02 -2.82 -4.98
C GLY A 196 10.70 -1.66 -4.28
N THR A 197 11.49 -0.93 -5.05
CA THR A 197 12.23 0.25 -4.62
C THR A 197 11.63 1.50 -5.26
N ILE A 198 11.50 2.55 -4.46
CA ILE A 198 11.14 3.90 -4.87
C ILE A 198 12.35 4.79 -4.62
N GLU A 199 12.79 5.53 -5.63
CA GLU A 199 13.89 6.46 -5.51
C GLU A 199 13.52 7.80 -6.16
N LEU A 200 13.59 8.88 -5.37
CA LEU A 200 13.47 10.25 -5.84
C LEU A 200 14.83 10.94 -5.74
N LYS A 201 15.37 11.33 -6.89
CA LYS A 201 16.50 12.26 -7.01
C LYS A 201 16.04 13.42 -7.90
N GLU A 202 16.57 13.52 -9.12
CA GLU A 202 16.06 14.47 -10.12
C GLU A 202 14.75 13.99 -10.77
N LYS A 203 14.64 12.67 -10.95
CA LYS A 203 13.44 11.97 -11.43
C LYS A 203 13.04 10.94 -10.40
N LEU A 204 11.77 10.56 -10.47
CA LEU A 204 11.25 9.45 -9.72
C LEU A 204 11.55 8.15 -10.47
N LYS A 205 12.13 7.18 -9.78
CA LYS A 205 12.34 5.82 -10.27
C LYS A 205 11.55 4.84 -9.41
N LEU A 206 10.75 4.00 -10.05
CA LEU A 206 10.06 2.86 -9.44
C LEU A 206 10.59 1.59 -10.08
N SER A 207 11.12 0.65 -9.30
CA SER A 207 11.64 -0.61 -9.84
C SER A 207 11.28 -1.76 -8.94
N GLY A 208 10.81 -2.87 -9.49
CA GLY A 208 10.42 -4.03 -8.71
C GLY A 208 9.50 -4.95 -9.48
N THR A 209 8.59 -5.60 -8.77
CA THR A 209 7.56 -6.45 -9.36
C THR A 209 6.18 -5.79 -9.30
N ALA A 210 5.36 -6.08 -10.30
CA ALA A 210 3.95 -5.75 -10.34
C ALA A 210 3.17 -6.87 -11.06
N THR A 211 1.87 -6.94 -10.82
CA THR A 211 0.99 -7.88 -11.54
C THR A 211 0.41 -7.29 -12.81
N ASN A 212 0.33 -5.96 -12.90
CA ASN A 212 -0.25 -5.26 -14.03
C ASN A 212 0.30 -3.83 -14.10
N ILE A 213 0.62 -3.38 -15.30
CA ILE A 213 0.92 -1.98 -15.59
C ILE A 213 0.09 -1.57 -16.81
N GLU A 214 -0.71 -0.53 -16.65
CA GLU A 214 -1.52 0.05 -17.72
C GLU A 214 -1.08 1.51 -17.96
N ILE A 215 -0.88 1.84 -19.25
CA ILE A 215 -0.60 3.19 -19.72
C ILE A 215 -1.75 3.58 -20.65
N ASN A 216 -2.50 4.62 -20.28
CA ASN A 216 -3.71 5.06 -21.02
C ASN A 216 -4.72 3.92 -21.25
N GLY A 217 -4.86 3.02 -20.27
CA GLY A 217 -5.74 1.85 -20.34
C GLY A 217 -5.22 0.70 -21.21
N LYS A 218 -4.00 0.81 -21.77
CA LYS A 218 -3.34 -0.29 -22.49
C LYS A 218 -2.35 -1.00 -21.57
N LYS A 219 -2.49 -2.31 -21.44
CA LYS A 219 -1.55 -3.16 -20.71
C LYS A 219 -0.22 -3.24 -21.46
N ILE A 220 0.87 -3.23 -20.70
CA ILE A 220 2.23 -3.46 -21.20
C ILE A 220 2.83 -4.72 -20.59
#